data_AF-A0A3D8GJF9-F1
#
_entry.id   AF-A0A3D8GJF9-F1
#
_cell.length_a   1.000
_cell.length_b   1.000
_cell.length_c   1.000
_cell.angle_alpha   90.00
_cell.angle_beta   90.00
_cell.angle_gamma   90.00
#
_symmetry.space_group_name_H-M   'P 1'
#
loop_
_entity.id
_entity.type
_entity.pdbx_description
1 polymer ?
#
loop_
_entity_poly.entity_id
_entity_poly.type
_entity_poly.pdbx_seq_one_letter_code
_entity_poly.pdbx_strand_id
1 'polypeptide(L)'
;MIITILLIFNPKHTIIIRNTFIIDKFSIILILLTLIRILLIIFSSQNMKTISKTIIPIFIILILTFSVINIILFYILFELVLIPTIILVIRSGKQPERLQARIYLIVYTITASLPLLVRIILLNYNQSFIISFITINKLNIPILFILAFLAKIPIFFTHL
;
A
#
# COMPACT_ATOMS: atom_id res chain seq x y z
N MET A 1 -11.23 15.95 1.99
CA MET A 1 -10.14 16.88 1.65
C MET A 1 -10.02 17.99 2.68
N ILE A 2 -11.03 18.83 2.89
CA ILE A 2 -10.97 19.93 3.87
C ILE A 2 -10.79 19.41 5.31
N ILE A 3 -11.57 18.39 5.73
CA ILE A 3 -11.47 17.80 7.08
C ILE A 3 -10.10 17.13 7.31
N THR A 4 -9.57 16.43 6.30
CA THR A 4 -8.24 15.80 6.37
C THR A 4 -7.11 16.82 6.36
N ILE A 5 -7.27 17.94 5.63
CA ILE A 5 -6.31 19.07 5.65
C ILE A 5 -6.34 19.78 6.99
N LEU A 6 -7.54 19.96 7.59
CA LEU A 6 -7.69 20.57 8.91
C LEU A 6 -6.97 19.74 10.01
N LEU A 7 -6.99 18.41 9.88
CA LEU A 7 -6.28 17.50 10.79
C LEU A 7 -4.74 17.60 10.66
N ILE A 8 -4.20 17.99 9.50
CA ILE A 8 -2.76 18.23 9.32
C ILE A 8 -2.31 19.46 10.12
N PHE A 9 -3.12 20.52 10.12
CA PHE A 9 -2.80 21.76 10.83
C PHE A 9 -2.89 21.65 12.35
N ASN A 10 -3.46 20.55 12.88
CA ASN A 10 -3.57 20.36 14.32
C ASN A 10 -2.51 19.37 14.85
N PRO A 11 -1.43 19.85 15.49
CA PRO A 11 -0.23 19.03 15.74
C PRO A 11 -0.41 17.93 16.80
N LYS A 12 -1.53 17.92 17.55
CA LYS A 12 -1.74 17.06 18.72
C LYS A 12 -2.68 15.87 18.49
N HIS A 13 -3.35 15.75 17.36
CA HIS A 13 -4.36 14.71 17.16
C HIS A 13 -3.81 13.51 16.38
N THR A 14 -3.09 12.63 17.06
CA THR A 14 -3.03 11.22 16.64
C THR A 14 -4.35 10.58 17.04
N ILE A 15 -5.21 10.28 16.07
CA ILE A 15 -6.52 9.68 16.36
C ILE A 15 -6.34 8.16 16.39
N ILE A 16 -6.41 7.58 17.58
CA ILE A 16 -6.48 6.14 17.78
C ILE A 16 -7.96 5.77 17.71
N ILE A 17 -8.40 5.09 16.65
CA ILE A 17 -9.83 4.72 16.48
C ILE A 17 -10.12 3.42 17.24
N ARG A 18 -9.14 2.50 17.30
CA ARG A 18 -9.17 1.20 18.00
C ARG A 18 -7.73 0.66 18.09
N ASN A 19 -7.45 -0.34 18.93
CA ASN A 19 -6.12 -1.00 19.04
C ASN A 19 -5.52 -1.52 17.70
N THR A 20 -6.26 -1.47 16.59
CA THR A 20 -5.80 -1.88 15.27
C THR A 20 -5.54 -0.72 14.31
N PHE A 21 -6.16 0.46 14.54
CA PHE A 21 -6.08 1.60 13.62
C PHE A 21 -5.60 2.87 14.31
N ILE A 22 -4.54 3.47 13.76
CA ILE A 22 -3.97 4.75 14.17
C ILE A 22 -3.90 5.68 12.97
N ILE A 23 -4.31 6.93 13.20
CA ILE A 23 -4.12 8.02 12.25
C ILE A 23 -3.05 8.97 12.81
N ASP A 24 -1.81 8.74 12.39
CA ASP A 24 -0.65 9.62 12.63
C ASP A 24 -0.48 10.66 11.52
N LYS A 25 0.32 11.70 11.76
CA LYS A 25 0.64 12.74 10.75
C LYS A 25 1.07 12.17 9.40
N PHE A 26 1.93 11.14 9.41
CA PHE A 26 2.36 10.47 8.17
C PHE A 26 1.20 9.75 7.46
N SER A 27 0.35 9.04 8.21
CA SER A 27 -0.83 8.39 7.63
C SER A 27 -1.78 9.42 7.02
N ILE A 28 -1.97 10.59 7.65
CA ILE A 28 -2.83 11.66 7.13
C ILE A 28 -2.32 12.16 5.78
N ILE A 29 -1.00 12.38 5.65
CA ILE A 29 -0.36 12.77 4.38
C ILE A 29 -0.63 11.70 3.32
N LEU A 30 -0.38 10.43 3.61
CA LEU A 30 -0.57 9.34 2.65
C LEU A 30 -2.04 9.18 2.24
N ILE A 31 -2.98 9.26 3.19
CA ILE A 31 -4.42 9.25 2.91
C ILE A 31 -4.80 10.45 2.02
N LEU A 32 -4.25 11.64 2.26
CA LEU A 32 -4.48 12.80 1.40
C LEU A 32 -4.00 12.56 -0.03
N LEU A 33 -2.82 11.98 -0.22
CA LEU A 33 -2.32 11.62 -1.55
C LEU A 33 -3.24 10.61 -2.25
N THR A 34 -3.77 9.61 -1.53
CA THR A 34 -4.70 8.64 -2.14
C THR A 34 -5.99 9.30 -2.63
N LEU A 35 -6.52 10.26 -1.86
CA LEU A 35 -7.70 11.04 -2.23
C LEU A 35 -7.46 11.86 -3.50
N ILE A 36 -6.34 12.59 -3.56
CA ILE A 36 -5.98 13.41 -4.73
C ILE A 36 -5.82 12.52 -5.96
N ARG A 37 -5.18 11.35 -5.83
CA ARG A 37 -5.02 10.40 -6.94
C ARG A 37 -6.38 10.00 -7.53
N ILE A 38 -7.37 9.70 -6.71
CA ILE A 38 -8.68 9.27 -7.20
C ILE A 38 -9.42 10.41 -7.89
N LEU A 39 -9.34 11.63 -7.35
CA LEU A 39 -9.90 12.81 -7.99
C LEU A 39 -9.30 12.99 -9.40
N LEU A 40 -7.98 12.89 -9.53
CA LEU A 40 -7.31 12.99 -10.82
C LEU A 40 -7.77 11.91 -11.81
N ILE A 41 -7.95 10.66 -11.35
CA ILE A 41 -8.41 9.59 -12.24
C ILE A 41 -9.85 9.85 -12.70
N ILE A 42 -10.73 10.30 -11.79
CA ILE A 42 -12.11 10.69 -12.14
C ILE A 42 -12.09 11.79 -13.21
N PHE A 43 -11.30 12.86 -13.03
CA PHE A 43 -11.18 13.94 -14.00
C PHE A 43 -10.67 13.47 -15.37
N SER A 44 -9.72 12.54 -15.40
CA SER A 44 -9.13 12.04 -16.65
C SER A 44 -10.06 11.09 -17.43
N SER A 45 -11.07 10.51 -16.77
CA SER A 45 -11.78 9.36 -17.31
C SER A 45 -13.05 9.72 -18.08
N GLN A 46 -13.16 9.22 -19.31
CA GLN A 46 -14.36 9.38 -20.14
C GLN A 46 -15.50 8.41 -19.75
N ASN A 47 -15.17 7.22 -19.21
CA ASN A 47 -16.15 6.17 -18.85
C ASN A 47 -16.26 5.94 -17.34
N MET A 48 -16.95 6.86 -16.66
CA MET A 48 -17.08 6.91 -15.19
C MET A 48 -17.61 5.61 -14.56
N LYS A 49 -18.63 4.96 -15.15
CA LYS A 49 -19.31 3.79 -14.56
C LYS A 49 -18.45 2.53 -14.50
N THR A 50 -17.58 2.32 -15.49
CA THR A 50 -16.71 1.14 -15.53
C THR A 50 -15.49 1.31 -14.64
N ILE A 51 -15.01 2.54 -14.56
CA ILE A 51 -13.78 2.90 -13.86
C ILE A 51 -14.03 3.00 -12.35
N SER A 52 -15.19 3.51 -11.93
CA SER A 52 -15.60 3.57 -10.52
C SER A 52 -15.59 2.19 -9.86
N LYS A 53 -16.11 1.15 -10.53
CA LYS A 53 -16.13 -0.24 -10.01
C LYS A 53 -14.73 -0.78 -9.67
N THR A 54 -13.70 -0.35 -10.40
CA THR A 54 -12.32 -0.79 -10.18
C THR A 54 -11.55 0.12 -9.22
N ILE A 55 -11.88 1.41 -9.16
CA ILE A 55 -11.14 2.38 -8.34
C ILE A 55 -11.64 2.42 -6.90
N ILE A 56 -12.95 2.29 -6.68
CA ILE A 56 -13.53 2.26 -5.33
C ILE A 56 -12.89 1.19 -4.43
N PRO A 57 -12.70 -0.08 -4.87
CA PRO A 57 -12.03 -1.07 -4.03
C PRO A 57 -10.57 -0.67 -3.76
N ILE A 58 -9.83 -0.17 -4.77
CA ILE A 58 -8.45 0.30 -4.60
C ILE A 58 -8.37 1.40 -3.51
N PHE A 59 -9.30 2.34 -3.54
CA PHE A 59 -9.37 3.43 -2.56
C PHE A 59 -9.56 2.92 -1.14
N ILE A 60 -10.57 2.06 -0.94
CA ILE A 60 -10.93 1.54 0.37
C ILE A 60 -9.75 0.78 0.97
N ILE A 61 -9.11 -0.09 0.17
CA ILE A 61 -7.99 -0.89 0.64
C ILE A 61 -6.80 0.03 0.98
N LEU A 62 -6.51 1.05 0.18
CA LEU A 62 -5.40 1.98 0.47
C LEU A 62 -5.61 2.76 1.77
N ILE A 63 -6.81 3.27 2.03
CA ILE A 63 -7.10 3.94 3.33
C ILE A 63 -6.89 2.98 4.49
N LEU A 64 -7.35 1.73 4.35
CA LEU A 64 -7.15 0.71 5.37
C LEU A 64 -5.66 0.40 5.56
N THR A 65 -4.87 0.26 4.48
CA THR A 65 -3.43 0.00 4.59
C THR A 65 -2.70 1.08 5.40
N PHE A 66 -2.99 2.36 5.15
CA PHE A 66 -2.28 3.46 5.81
C PHE A 66 -2.73 3.73 7.25
N SER A 67 -3.86 3.16 7.67
CA SER A 67 -4.37 3.35 9.03
C SER A 67 -4.04 2.18 9.97
N VAL A 68 -3.52 1.06 9.49
CA VAL A 68 -3.27 -0.14 10.32
C VAL A 68 -1.97 -0.07 11.11
N ILE A 69 -2.03 -0.51 12.36
CA ILE A 69 -0.87 -0.61 13.27
C ILE A 69 -0.16 -1.96 13.15
N ASN A 70 -0.92 -3.06 13.08
CA ASN A 70 -0.39 -4.42 13.12
C ASN A 70 0.30 -4.76 11.79
N ILE A 71 1.58 -5.14 11.86
CA ILE A 71 2.43 -5.46 10.70
C ILE A 71 1.84 -6.59 9.84
N ILE A 72 1.23 -7.61 10.44
CA ILE A 72 0.61 -8.72 9.72
C ILE A 72 -0.61 -8.23 8.94
N LEU A 73 -1.46 -7.43 9.58
CA LEU A 73 -2.65 -6.88 8.94
C LEU A 73 -2.27 -5.87 7.84
N PHE A 74 -1.21 -5.09 8.04
CA PHE A 74 -0.64 -4.22 7.03
C PHE A 74 -0.20 -5.03 5.80
N TYR A 75 0.55 -6.13 6.01
CA TYR A 75 1.00 -7.01 4.93
C TYR A 75 -0.17 -7.58 4.12
N ILE A 76 -1.18 -8.12 4.80
CA ILE A 76 -2.36 -8.72 4.13
C ILE A 76 -3.07 -7.67 3.27
N LEU A 77 -3.34 -6.48 3.81
CA LEU A 77 -3.99 -5.42 3.06
C LEU A 77 -3.14 -4.93 1.88
N PHE A 78 -1.82 -4.90 2.06
CA PHE A 78 -0.87 -4.45 1.05
C PHE A 78 -0.75 -5.41 -0.14
N GLU A 79 -0.87 -6.72 0.09
CA GLU A 79 -1.00 -7.71 -0.98
C GLU A 79 -2.39 -7.69 -1.62
N LEU A 80 -3.44 -7.41 -0.84
CA LEU A 80 -4.81 -7.35 -1.34
C LEU A 80 -5.01 -6.23 -2.38
N VAL A 81 -4.31 -5.10 -2.27
CA VAL A 81 -4.32 -4.02 -3.29
C VAL A 81 -3.89 -4.52 -4.67
N LEU A 82 -3.08 -5.58 -4.77
CA LEU A 82 -2.63 -6.12 -6.04
C LEU A 82 -3.81 -6.67 -6.86
N ILE A 83 -4.82 -7.28 -6.23
CA ILE A 83 -5.93 -7.92 -6.95
C ILE A 83 -6.76 -6.89 -7.74
N PRO A 84 -7.26 -5.78 -7.16
CA PRO A 84 -7.99 -4.77 -7.93
C PRO A 84 -7.13 -4.02 -8.96
N THR A 85 -5.85 -3.79 -8.68
CA THR A 85 -4.95 -3.10 -9.63
C THR A 85 -4.71 -3.96 -10.88
N ILE A 86 -4.53 -5.26 -10.67
CA ILE A 86 -4.48 -6.27 -11.71
C ILE A 86 -5.75 -6.24 -12.59
N ILE A 87 -6.94 -6.21 -11.99
CA ILE A 87 -8.21 -6.17 -12.73
C ILE A 87 -8.29 -4.90 -13.59
N LEU A 88 -7.80 -3.77 -13.07
CA LEU A 88 -7.74 -2.50 -13.79
C LEU A 88 -6.83 -2.60 -15.03
N VAL A 89 -5.65 -3.20 -14.91
CA VAL A 89 -4.71 -3.37 -16.04
C VAL A 89 -5.31 -4.25 -17.14
N ILE A 90 -5.93 -5.38 -16.80
CA ILE A 90 -6.57 -6.28 -17.79
C ILE A 90 -7.70 -5.56 -18.53
N ARG A 91 -8.54 -4.83 -17.79
CA ARG A 91 -9.76 -4.26 -18.36
C ARG A 91 -9.48 -3.06 -19.27
N SER A 92 -8.33 -2.41 -19.10
CA SER A 92 -8.00 -1.15 -19.78
C SER A 92 -7.22 -1.33 -21.09
N GLY A 93 -6.83 -2.55 -21.49
CA GLY A 93 -6.08 -2.74 -22.73
C GLY A 93 -6.17 -4.13 -23.34
N LYS A 94 -6.41 -4.18 -24.66
CA LYS A 94 -6.44 -5.39 -25.49
C LYS A 94 -5.07 -5.76 -26.08
N GLN A 95 -4.01 -5.04 -25.72
CA GLN A 95 -2.66 -5.27 -26.25
C GLN A 95 -1.98 -6.43 -25.50
N PRO A 96 -1.37 -7.40 -26.22
CA PRO A 96 -0.72 -8.56 -25.61
C PRO A 96 0.45 -8.16 -24.68
N GLU A 97 1.15 -7.07 -24.99
CA GLU A 97 2.24 -6.51 -24.17
C GLU A 97 1.78 -6.15 -22.74
N ARG A 98 0.53 -5.68 -22.58
CA ARG A 98 -0.03 -5.34 -21.25
C ARG A 98 -0.35 -6.58 -20.42
N LEU A 99 -0.67 -7.68 -21.08
CA LEU A 99 -0.89 -8.98 -20.45
C LEU A 99 0.42 -9.54 -19.92
N GLN A 100 1.51 -9.40 -20.68
CA GLN A 100 2.85 -9.81 -20.24
C GLN A 100 3.35 -8.94 -19.08
N ALA A 101 3.18 -7.61 -19.16
CA ALA A 101 3.53 -6.68 -18.06
C ALA A 101 2.82 -7.01 -16.74
N ARG A 102 1.59 -7.52 -16.80
CA ARG A 102 0.85 -7.95 -15.60
C ARG A 102 1.48 -9.18 -14.94
N ILE A 103 1.93 -10.16 -15.72
CA ILE A 103 2.59 -11.36 -15.20
C ILE A 103 3.89 -10.97 -14.49
N TYR A 104 4.67 -10.06 -15.09
CA TYR A 104 5.87 -9.52 -14.47
C TYR A 104 5.54 -8.82 -13.14
N LEU A 105 4.55 -7.93 -13.10
CA LEU A 105 4.14 -7.24 -11.88
C LEU A 105 3.82 -8.23 -10.74
N ILE A 106 3.10 -9.31 -11.03
CA ILE A 106 2.73 -10.33 -10.03
C ILE A 106 3.96 -11.06 -9.52
N VAL A 107 4.81 -11.56 -10.42
CA VAL A 107 5.98 -12.35 -10.02
C VAL A 107 6.95 -11.51 -9.19
N TYR A 108 7.24 -10.28 -9.62
CA TYR A 108 8.15 -9.40 -8.88
C TYR A 108 7.60 -9.01 -7.50
N THR A 109 6.30 -8.72 -7.39
CA THR A 109 5.71 -8.30 -6.12
C THR A 109 5.59 -9.45 -5.12
N ILE A 110 5.17 -10.64 -5.56
CA ILE A 110 4.99 -11.81 -4.67
C ILE A 110 6.34 -12.38 -4.22
N THR A 111 7.30 -12.53 -5.15
CA THR A 111 8.60 -13.12 -4.80
C THR A 111 9.38 -12.26 -3.81
N ALA A 112 9.26 -10.95 -3.90
CA ALA A 112 9.91 -10.03 -2.98
C ALA A 112 9.16 -9.86 -1.65
N SER A 113 7.83 -10.04 -1.62
CA SER A 113 7.03 -9.89 -0.40
C SER A 113 7.04 -11.13 0.49
N LEU A 114 7.21 -12.33 -0.08
CA LEU A 114 7.28 -13.60 0.65
C LEU A 114 8.39 -13.67 1.72
N PRO A 115 9.65 -13.26 1.45
CA PRO A 115 10.71 -13.21 2.48
C PRO A 115 10.36 -12.34 3.69
N LEU A 116 9.60 -11.26 3.46
CA LEU A 116 9.15 -10.37 4.52
C LEU A 116 8.09 -11.05 5.39
N LEU A 117 7.14 -11.80 4.81
CA LEU A 117 6.16 -12.59 5.58
C LEU A 117 6.85 -13.60 6.49
N VAL A 118 7.78 -14.40 5.95
CA VAL A 118 8.51 -15.42 6.72
C VAL A 118 9.21 -14.77 7.91
N ARG A 119 9.81 -13.60 7.72
CA ARG A 119 10.48 -12.86 8.79
C ARG A 119 9.50 -12.35 9.86
N ILE A 120 8.34 -11.81 9.47
CA ILE A 120 7.33 -11.32 10.42
C ILE A 120 6.83 -12.47 11.31
N ILE A 121 6.57 -13.63 10.71
CA ILE A 121 6.11 -14.83 11.45
C ILE A 121 7.21 -15.31 12.41
N LEU A 122 8.47 -15.38 11.96
CA LEU A 122 9.61 -15.78 12.81
C LEU A 122 9.83 -14.85 13.99
N LEU A 123 9.56 -13.55 13.80
CA LEU A 123 9.74 -12.53 14.82
C LEU A 123 8.60 -12.54 15.86
N ASN A 124 7.47 -13.20 15.60
CA ASN A 124 6.29 -13.27 16.49
C ASN A 124 5.89 -11.90 17.08
N TYR A 125 6.17 -10.82 16.35
CA TYR A 125 5.90 -9.46 16.81
C TYR A 125 4.50 -9.06 16.36
N ASN A 126 3.56 -9.07 17.32
CA ASN A 126 2.24 -8.44 17.20
C ASN A 126 2.28 -6.91 17.45
N GLN A 127 3.47 -6.30 17.47
CA GLN A 127 3.63 -4.88 17.78
C GLN A 127 3.61 -4.00 16.52
N SER A 128 3.49 -2.68 16.74
CA SER A 128 3.44 -1.70 15.67
C SER A 128 4.72 -1.67 14.84
N PHE A 129 4.58 -1.26 13.57
CA PHE A 129 5.69 -1.11 12.62
C PHE A 129 6.87 -0.32 13.20
N ILE A 130 6.59 0.76 13.93
CA ILE A 130 7.59 1.67 14.51
C ILE A 130 8.37 1.00 15.66
N ILE A 131 7.69 0.21 16.51
CA ILE A 131 8.32 -0.47 17.65
C ILE A 131 9.18 -1.64 17.17
N SER A 132 8.77 -2.31 16.09
CA SER A 132 9.61 -3.31 15.45
C SER A 132 10.93 -2.68 14.97
N PHE A 133 10.90 -1.53 14.27
CA PHE A 133 12.13 -0.87 13.77
C PHE A 133 13.13 -0.50 14.87
N ILE A 134 12.66 -0.11 16.05
CA ILE A 134 13.52 0.29 17.17
C ILE A 134 14.19 -0.93 17.84
N THR A 135 13.52 -2.09 17.87
CA THR A 135 14.06 -3.34 18.43
C THR A 135 14.93 -4.13 17.43
N ILE A 136 14.97 -3.69 16.17
CA ILE A 136 15.54 -4.39 15.02
C ILE A 136 17.07 -4.20 14.84
N ASN A 137 17.72 -3.31 15.59
CA ASN A 137 19.15 -2.98 15.41
C ASN A 137 20.16 -4.14 15.62
N LYS A 138 19.74 -5.35 15.98
CA LYS A 138 20.64 -6.50 16.26
C LYS A 138 20.73 -7.56 15.16
N LEU A 139 19.83 -7.58 14.19
CA LEU A 139 19.77 -8.61 13.16
C LEU A 139 19.43 -7.92 11.84
N ASN A 140 20.05 -8.30 10.71
CA ASN A 140 19.93 -7.74 9.33
C ASN A 140 18.51 -7.65 8.71
N ILE A 141 17.48 -7.59 9.54
CA ILE A 141 16.06 -7.31 9.27
C ILE A 141 15.84 -6.02 8.47
N PRO A 142 16.53 -4.88 8.67
CA PRO A 142 16.21 -3.67 7.90
C PRO A 142 16.48 -3.88 6.41
N ILE A 143 17.52 -4.65 6.04
CA ILE A 143 17.85 -4.95 4.65
C ILE A 143 16.73 -5.74 3.93
N LEU A 144 16.11 -6.69 4.63
CA LEU A 144 15.02 -7.52 4.07
C LEU A 144 13.72 -6.72 3.93
N PHE A 145 13.44 -5.83 4.87
CA PHE A 145 12.31 -4.90 4.75
C PHE A 145 12.50 -3.93 3.59
N ILE A 146 13.71 -3.36 3.47
CA ILE A 146 14.10 -2.47 2.39
C ILE A 146 13.91 -3.21 1.05
N LEU A 147 14.45 -4.43 0.89
CA LEU A 147 14.28 -5.23 -0.33
C LEU A 147 12.81 -5.51 -0.71
N ALA A 148 11.95 -5.83 0.27
CA ALA A 148 10.53 -6.11 0.00
C ALA A 148 9.75 -4.86 -0.44
N PHE A 149 10.07 -3.67 0.12
CA PHE A 149 9.48 -2.42 -0.35
C PHE A 149 10.09 -1.94 -1.67
N LEU A 150 11.39 -2.18 -1.89
CA LEU A 150 12.07 -1.86 -3.14
C LEU A 150 11.45 -2.58 -4.33
N ALA A 151 10.91 -3.78 -4.18
CA ALA A 151 10.26 -4.48 -5.29
C ALA A 151 8.94 -3.83 -5.75
N LYS A 152 8.31 -2.99 -4.91
CA LYS A 152 7.11 -2.22 -5.29
C LYS A 152 7.42 -0.81 -5.80
N ILE A 153 8.66 -0.36 -5.68
CA ILE A 153 9.17 0.84 -6.35
C ILE A 153 9.88 0.34 -7.62
N PRO A 154 9.53 0.80 -8.83
CA PRO A 154 10.28 0.39 -10.01
C PRO A 154 11.71 0.97 -9.93
N ILE A 155 12.66 0.19 -9.41
CA ILE A 155 14.10 0.49 -9.50
C ILE A 155 14.60 0.03 -10.87
N PHE A 156 15.55 0.80 -11.40
CA PHE A 156 16.14 0.71 -12.73
C PHE A 156 16.59 -0.69 -13.21
N PHE A 157 16.78 -1.67 -12.31
CA PHE A 157 17.16 -3.07 -12.64
C PHE A 157 15.97 -4.03 -12.82
N THR A 158 14.76 -3.68 -12.40
CA THR A 158 13.52 -4.47 -12.58
C THR A 158 12.58 -3.84 -13.60
N HIS A 159 13.11 -2.98 -14.48
CA HIS A 159 12.35 -2.36 -15.55
C HIS A 159 12.36 -3.29 -16.77
N LEU A 160 11.22 -3.88 -17.08
CA LEU A 160 10.88 -4.37 -18.42
C LEU A 160 9.94 -3.33 -19.06
#